data_AF-A0A0D2P6K6-F1
#
_entry.id   AF-A0A0D2P6K6-F1
#
_cell.length_a   1.000
_cell.length_b   1.000
_cell.length_c   1.000
_cell.angle_alpha   90.00
_cell.angle_beta   90.00
_cell.angle_gamma   90.00
#
_symmetry.space_group_name_H-M   'P 1'
#
loop_
_entity.id
_entity.type
_entity.pdbx_description
1 polymer ?
#
loop_
_entity_poly.entity_id
_entity_poly.type
_entity_poly.pdbx_seq_one_letter_code
_entity_poly.pdbx_strand_id
1 'polypeptide(L)'
;MIAYDTNTANHDNWQFQNTAFLAWLNIQEFTVPFYQMVNTNTDDDYNFLPAVNGGPPTAAGFSVQGIAGYAYTTQICGSVPLLSAVNAAASDHWWTTNPNDHADVLASGTGWVDGGVAFYVLPLDSA
;
A
#
# COMPACT_ATOMS: atom_id res chain seq x y z
N MET A 1 -2.78 -4.85 -11.85
CA MET A 1 -3.66 -4.13 -12.80
C MET A 1 -2.74 -3.30 -13.69
N ILE A 2 -2.74 -3.50 -15.01
CA ILE A 2 -1.83 -2.80 -15.92
C ILE A 2 -2.47 -1.46 -16.33
N ALA A 3 -1.81 -0.35 -16.00
CA ALA A 3 -2.07 0.94 -16.63
C ALA A 3 -0.78 1.40 -17.32
N TYR A 4 -0.84 1.62 -18.63
CA TYR A 4 0.22 2.28 -19.39
C TYR A 4 -0.13 3.77 -19.45
N ASP A 5 0.79 4.64 -19.07
CA ASP A 5 0.72 6.06 -19.44
C ASP A 5 1.19 6.20 -20.90
N THR A 6 0.32 6.70 -21.77
CA THR A 6 0.63 6.98 -23.18
C THR A 6 1.10 8.41 -23.43
N ASN A 7 1.31 9.22 -22.38
CA ASN A 7 1.69 10.61 -22.53
C ASN A 7 3.22 10.78 -22.47
N THR A 8 3.81 10.99 -23.64
CA THR A 8 5.26 11.13 -23.90
C THR A 8 5.92 12.38 -23.28
N ALA A 9 5.32 12.96 -22.24
CA ALA A 9 5.88 14.08 -21.47
C ALA A 9 6.03 13.77 -19.97
N ASN A 10 5.53 12.62 -19.49
CA ASN A 10 5.65 12.26 -18.09
C ASN A 10 6.84 11.32 -17.90
N HIS A 11 7.77 11.70 -17.03
CA HIS A 11 8.98 10.93 -16.70
C HIS A 11 8.70 9.78 -15.70
N ASP A 12 7.45 9.40 -15.54
CA ASP A 12 7.04 8.43 -14.54
C ASP A 12 7.23 7.03 -15.12
N ASN A 13 8.38 6.43 -14.81
CA ASN A 13 8.70 5.07 -15.16
C ASN A 13 7.97 4.10 -14.22
N TRP A 14 6.65 4.03 -14.33
CA TRP A 14 5.82 3.09 -13.57
C TRP A 14 6.34 1.66 -13.77
N GLN A 15 6.89 1.08 -12.70
CA GLN A 15 7.36 -0.30 -12.69
C GLN A 15 6.34 -1.18 -11.99
N PHE A 16 5.95 -2.30 -12.61
CA PHE A 16 5.16 -3.32 -11.94
C PHE A 16 6.02 -4.02 -10.89
N GLN A 17 5.65 -3.84 -9.63
CA GLN A 17 6.30 -4.50 -8.50
C GLN A 17 5.59 -5.83 -8.18
N ASN A 18 5.46 -6.71 -9.19
CA ASN A 18 4.80 -8.02 -9.06
C ASN A 18 3.50 -7.98 -8.22
N THR A 19 3.13 -9.10 -7.58
CA THR A 19 2.04 -9.10 -6.59
C THR A 19 2.61 -8.67 -5.25
N ALA A 20 2.05 -7.60 -4.66
CA ALA A 20 2.50 -7.11 -3.35
C ALA A 20 1.85 -7.85 -2.18
N PHE A 21 0.56 -8.20 -2.26
CA PHE A 21 -0.17 -8.92 -1.22
C PHE A 21 -1.52 -9.49 -1.71
N LEU A 22 -2.13 -10.37 -0.90
CA LEU A 22 -3.49 -10.87 -1.08
C LEU A 22 -4.42 -10.33 0.02
N ALA A 23 -5.55 -9.78 -0.39
CA ALA A 23 -6.59 -9.27 0.50
C ALA A 23 -7.98 -9.81 0.10
N TRP A 24 -8.95 -9.69 1.01
CA TRP A 24 -10.30 -10.16 0.76
C TRP A 24 -11.10 -9.13 -0.04
N LEU A 25 -11.91 -9.59 -0.99
CA LEU A 25 -12.82 -8.71 -1.74
C LEU A 25 -14.12 -8.40 -0.98
N ASN A 26 -14.48 -9.25 -0.02
CA ASN A 26 -15.67 -9.11 0.82
C ASN A 26 -15.27 -9.23 2.28
N ILE A 27 -16.06 -8.62 3.17
CA ILE A 27 -15.84 -8.68 4.61
C ILE A 27 -15.72 -10.14 5.09
N GLN A 28 -14.66 -10.41 5.84
CA GLN A 28 -14.46 -11.64 6.61
C GLN A 28 -14.42 -11.33 8.11
N GLU A 29 -14.51 -12.37 8.93
CA GLU A 29 -14.33 -12.25 10.37
C GLU A 29 -12.99 -11.56 10.69
N PHE A 30 -13.00 -10.60 11.61
CA PHE A 30 -11.82 -9.83 12.05
C PHE A 30 -11.15 -8.94 10.99
N THR A 31 -11.77 -8.75 9.82
CA THR A 31 -11.27 -7.82 8.80
C THR A 31 -11.95 -6.46 8.88
N VAL A 32 -11.24 -5.41 8.49
CA VAL A 32 -11.79 -4.08 8.24
C VAL A 32 -11.57 -3.71 6.76
N PRO A 33 -12.43 -2.87 6.17
CA PRO A 33 -12.14 -2.34 4.85
C PRO A 33 -10.89 -1.46 4.91
N PHE A 34 -10.05 -1.52 3.89
CA PHE A 34 -9.02 -0.52 3.64
C PHE A 34 -9.34 0.25 2.36
N TYR A 35 -8.94 1.50 2.33
CA TYR A 35 -9.29 2.44 1.28
C TYR A 35 -8.08 2.72 0.42
N GLN A 36 -8.29 2.73 -0.90
CA GLN A 36 -7.34 3.35 -1.83
C GLN A 36 -7.53 4.86 -1.75
N MET A 37 -6.42 5.56 -1.59
CA MET A 37 -6.35 7.01 -1.61
C MET A 37 -5.41 7.45 -2.72
N VAL A 38 -5.68 8.60 -3.32
CA VAL A 38 -4.86 9.19 -4.40
C VAL A 38 -4.39 10.56 -3.98
N ASN A 39 -3.11 10.85 -4.22
CA ASN A 39 -2.51 12.15 -3.99
C ASN A 39 -3.22 13.23 -4.82
N THR A 40 -3.76 14.26 -4.17
CA THR A 40 -4.57 15.29 -4.82
C THR A 40 -3.78 16.36 -5.57
N ASN A 41 -2.46 16.40 -5.39
CA ASN A 41 -1.61 17.42 -6.01
C ASN A 41 -1.11 16.97 -7.38
N THR A 42 -0.77 15.69 -7.50
CA THR A 42 -0.01 15.13 -8.62
C THR A 42 -0.70 13.93 -9.27
N ASP A 43 -1.68 13.29 -8.60
CA ASP A 43 -2.34 12.03 -9.03
C ASP A 43 -1.35 10.88 -9.34
N ASP A 44 -0.11 10.96 -8.86
CA ASP A 44 0.98 10.04 -9.14
C ASP A 44 1.24 9.01 -8.04
N ASP A 45 0.58 9.16 -6.88
CA ASP A 45 0.78 8.27 -5.74
C ASP A 45 -0.53 7.75 -5.15
N TYR A 46 -0.44 6.50 -4.70
CA TYR A 46 -1.51 5.80 -4.02
C TYR A 46 -1.16 5.64 -2.56
N ASN A 47 -2.15 5.58 -1.69
CA ASN A 47 -1.97 5.16 -0.31
C ASN A 47 -3.10 4.20 0.09
N PHE A 48 -2.77 3.17 0.86
CA PHE A 48 -3.72 2.21 1.40
C PHE A 48 -3.77 2.33 2.91
N LEU A 49 -4.91 2.78 3.44
CA LEU A 49 -5.11 2.95 4.87
C LEU A 49 -6.36 2.18 5.34
N PRO A 50 -6.31 1.52 6.51
CA PRO A 50 -7.47 0.86 7.08
C PRO A 50 -8.55 1.86 7.48
N ALA A 51 -9.79 1.40 7.51
CA ALA A 51 -10.90 2.19 8.03
C ALA A 51 -10.65 2.63 9.47
N VAL A 52 -10.99 3.88 9.77
CA VAL A 52 -10.93 4.44 11.13
C VAL A 52 -12.36 4.57 11.64
N ASN A 53 -12.67 3.95 12.78
CA ASN A 53 -14.01 3.95 13.38
C ASN A 53 -15.12 3.48 12.41
N GLY A 54 -14.81 2.55 11.51
CA GLY A 54 -15.76 2.02 10.52
C GLY A 54 -16.01 2.93 9.30
N GLY A 55 -15.32 4.07 9.21
CA GLY A 55 -15.42 5.01 8.09
C GLY A 55 -14.12 5.15 7.29
N PRO A 56 -14.14 5.94 6.20
CA PRO A 56 -12.96 6.23 5.40
C PRO A 56 -11.87 6.95 6.23
N PRO A 57 -10.59 6.60 6.04
CA PRO A 57 -9.48 7.29 6.67
C PRO A 57 -9.27 8.69 6.07
N THR A 58 -8.50 9.51 6.78
CA THR A 58 -8.04 10.82 6.30
C THR A 58 -6.53 10.85 6.28
N ALA A 59 -5.95 11.36 5.19
CA ALA A 59 -4.53 11.62 5.05
C ALA A 59 -4.34 12.96 4.33
N ALA A 60 -3.43 13.80 4.84
CA ALA A 60 -3.21 15.13 4.27
C ALA A 60 -2.64 15.01 2.85
N GLY A 61 -3.25 15.72 1.89
CA GLY A 61 -2.85 15.66 0.49
C GLY A 61 -3.40 14.44 -0.27
N PHE A 62 -4.28 13.65 0.33
CA PHE A 62 -4.89 12.48 -0.31
C PHE A 62 -6.42 12.54 -0.29
N SER A 63 -7.02 12.08 -1.38
CA SER A 63 -8.48 11.90 -1.51
C SER A 63 -8.83 10.41 -1.50
N VAL A 64 -9.92 10.05 -0.82
CA VAL A 64 -10.42 8.68 -0.79
C VAL A 64 -11.07 8.34 -2.12
N GLN A 65 -10.62 7.26 -2.76
CA GLN A 65 -11.22 6.73 -3.99
C GLN A 65 -12.31 5.68 -3.70
N GLY A 66 -12.12 4.87 -2.66
CA GLY A 66 -13.08 3.85 -2.26
C GLY A 66 -12.42 2.68 -1.54
N ILE A 67 -13.23 1.68 -1.20
CA ILE A 67 -12.76 0.44 -0.58
C ILE A 67 -12.01 -0.37 -1.64
N ALA A 68 -10.74 -0.66 -1.38
CA ALA A 68 -9.92 -1.51 -2.25
C ALA A 68 -9.98 -3.00 -1.84
N GLY A 69 -10.29 -3.28 -0.58
CA GLY A 69 -10.49 -4.63 -0.08
C GLY A 69 -10.64 -4.64 1.44
N TYR A 70 -10.51 -5.83 2.02
CA TYR A 70 -10.60 -6.07 3.45
C TYR A 70 -9.35 -6.82 3.93
N ALA A 71 -8.77 -6.34 5.03
CA ALA A 71 -7.55 -6.87 5.62
C ALA A 71 -7.64 -6.87 7.16
N TYR A 72 -6.74 -7.57 7.83
CA TYR A 72 -6.72 -7.64 9.29
C TYR A 72 -5.91 -6.47 9.85
N THR A 73 -6.41 -5.78 10.88
CA THR A 73 -5.65 -4.71 11.57
C THR A 73 -4.72 -5.26 12.66
N THR A 74 -4.87 -6.53 13.00
CA THR A 74 -4.06 -7.25 13.99
C THR A 74 -3.61 -8.57 13.42
N GLN A 75 -2.42 -9.03 13.82
CA GLN A 75 -1.88 -10.33 13.42
C GLN A 75 -2.83 -11.45 13.81
N ILE A 76 -3.28 -12.25 12.83
CA ILE A 76 -3.98 -13.51 13.04
C ILE A 76 -3.14 -14.70 12.59
N CYS A 77 -3.52 -15.91 12.99
CA CYS A 77 -2.86 -17.14 12.55
C CYS A 77 -2.86 -17.22 11.01
N GLY A 78 -1.68 -17.42 10.43
CA GLY A 78 -1.51 -17.53 8.97
C GLY A 78 -1.48 -16.22 8.19
N SER A 79 -1.70 -15.06 8.82
CA SER A 79 -1.46 -13.76 8.16
C SER A 79 0.00 -13.34 8.24
N VAL A 80 0.42 -12.41 7.39
CA VAL A 80 1.75 -11.78 7.39
C VAL A 80 1.61 -10.26 7.41
N PRO A 81 2.55 -9.50 7.99
CA PRO A 81 2.50 -8.05 7.96
C PRO A 81 2.72 -7.53 6.54
N LEU A 82 1.91 -6.55 6.12
CA LEU A 82 2.21 -5.69 4.99
C LEU A 82 3.00 -4.49 5.51
N LEU A 83 4.27 -4.43 5.16
CA LEU A 83 5.20 -3.39 5.58
C LEU A 83 5.10 -2.22 4.60
N SER A 84 5.07 -0.99 5.12
CA SER A 84 5.05 0.23 4.32
C SER A 84 6.39 0.95 4.37
N ALA A 85 6.84 1.48 3.24
CA ALA A 85 7.89 2.48 3.16
C ALA A 85 7.32 3.74 2.47
N VAL A 86 7.74 4.91 2.93
CA VAL A 86 7.24 6.20 2.45
C VAL A 86 8.42 7.06 2.02
N ASN A 87 8.32 7.71 0.86
CA ASN A 87 9.26 8.73 0.42
C ASN A 87 8.52 10.06 0.23
N ALA A 88 8.46 10.87 1.29
CA ALA A 88 7.73 12.12 1.27
C ALA A 88 8.27 13.16 0.26
N ALA A 89 9.56 13.09 -0.11
CA ALA A 89 10.15 13.99 -1.08
C ALA A 89 9.74 13.64 -2.52
N ALA A 90 9.64 12.33 -2.81
CA ALA A 90 9.11 11.83 -4.08
C ALA A 90 7.57 11.78 -4.09
N SER A 91 6.93 11.97 -2.94
CA SER A 91 5.50 11.73 -2.74
C SER A 91 5.09 10.29 -3.04
N ASP A 92 5.91 9.29 -2.72
CA ASP A 92 5.63 7.87 -3.04
C ASP A 92 5.35 7.02 -1.79
N HIS A 93 4.43 6.06 -1.92
CA HIS A 93 4.28 4.93 -1.00
C HIS A 93 4.62 3.60 -1.65
N TRP A 94 5.21 2.72 -0.84
CA TRP A 94 5.58 1.37 -1.23
C TRP A 94 5.18 0.35 -0.17
N TRP A 95 4.81 -0.87 -0.62
CA TRP A 95 4.44 -1.95 0.28
C TRP A 95 5.02 -3.29 -0.14
N THR A 96 5.38 -4.09 0.85
CA THR A 96 5.84 -5.47 0.66
C THR A 96 5.50 -6.33 1.87
N THR A 97 5.31 -7.64 1.66
CA THR A 97 5.25 -8.62 2.75
C THR A 97 6.63 -9.23 3.05
N ASN A 98 7.66 -8.91 2.26
CA ASN A 98 9.01 -9.42 2.45
C ASN A 98 9.84 -8.45 3.31
N PRO A 99 10.25 -8.85 4.53
CA PRO A 99 11.02 -7.98 5.42
C PRO A 99 12.43 -7.67 4.89
N ASN A 100 13.02 -8.52 4.04
CA ASN A 100 14.33 -8.24 3.45
C ASN A 100 14.23 -7.13 2.41
N ASP A 101 13.25 -7.21 1.50
CA ASP A 101 13.03 -6.16 0.50
C ASP A 101 12.70 -4.82 1.18
N HIS A 102 11.94 -4.87 2.29
CA HIS A 102 11.66 -3.69 3.12
C HIS A 102 12.92 -3.08 3.71
N ALA A 103 13.78 -3.89 4.34
CA ALA A 103 15.06 -3.44 4.87
C ALA A 103 15.98 -2.86 3.78
N ASP A 104 16.03 -3.47 2.61
CA ASP A 104 16.86 -3.02 1.48
C ASP A 104 16.39 -1.66 0.94
N VAL A 105 15.07 -1.44 0.82
CA VAL A 105 14.51 -0.14 0.41
C VAL A 105 14.86 0.95 1.42
N LEU A 106 14.73 0.67 2.72
CA LEU A 106 15.09 1.62 3.78
C LEU A 106 16.60 1.91 3.81
N ALA A 107 17.44 0.93 3.45
CA ALA A 107 18.88 1.07 3.38
C ALA A 107 19.40 1.74 2.09
N SER A 108 18.54 1.94 1.09
CA SER A 108 18.92 2.44 -0.24
C SER A 108 19.56 3.85 -0.25
N GLY A 109 19.38 4.64 0.81
CA GLY A 109 19.85 6.02 0.89
C GLY A 109 19.08 7.01 -0.01
N THR A 110 17.94 6.60 -0.57
CA THR A 110 17.14 7.41 -1.50
C THR A 110 15.97 8.16 -0.85
N GLY A 111 15.93 8.20 0.50
CA GLY A 111 14.96 8.98 1.26
C GLY A 111 13.70 8.22 1.70
N TRP A 112 13.66 6.89 1.50
CA TRP A 112 12.61 6.05 2.06
C TRP A 112 12.70 5.97 3.58
N VAL A 113 11.55 6.07 4.22
CA VAL A 113 11.39 6.00 5.68
C VAL A 113 10.39 4.90 6.01
N ASP A 114 10.58 4.26 7.16
CA ASP A 114 9.70 3.18 7.62
C ASP A 114 8.30 3.74 7.95
N GLY A 115 7.29 3.23 7.24
CA GLY A 115 5.88 3.51 7.50
C GLY A 115 5.24 2.52 8.48
N GLY A 116 5.98 1.51 8.92
CA GLY A 116 5.53 0.46 9.82
C GLY A 116 4.61 -0.57 9.15
N VAL A 117 3.85 -1.29 9.97
CA VAL A 117 2.87 -2.26 9.50
C VAL A 117 1.58 -1.53 9.11
N ALA A 118 1.24 -1.56 7.82
CA ALA A 118 -0.01 -0.96 7.33
C ALA A 118 -1.22 -1.79 7.79
N PHE A 119 -1.17 -3.09 7.53
CA PHE A 119 -2.17 -4.09 7.94
C PHE A 119 -1.60 -5.51 7.76
N TYR A 120 -2.33 -6.53 8.17
CA TYR A 120 -1.97 -7.94 8.01
C TYR A 120 -2.81 -8.59 6.91
N VAL A 121 -2.12 -9.30 6.03
CA VAL A 121 -2.64 -9.82 4.76
C VAL A 121 -2.43 -11.32 4.65
N LEU A 122 -3.04 -11.94 3.64
CA LEU A 122 -2.73 -13.33 3.33
C LEU A 122 -1.34 -13.40 2.70
N PRO A 123 -0.52 -14.42 3.04
CA PRO A 123 0.77 -14.61 2.43
C PRO A 123 0.60 -14.86 0.94
N LEU A 124 1.50 -14.28 0.15
CA LEU A 124 1.70 -14.74 -1.22
C LEU A 124 2.23 -16.17 -1.14
N ASP A 125 1.72 -17.07 -2.00
CA ASP A 125 2.14 -18.47 -2.00
C ASP A 125 3.66 -18.57 -1.83
N SER A 126 4.09 -19.38 -0.86
CA SER A 126 5.50 -19.70 -0.71
C SER A 126 5.95 -20.40 -1.99
N ALA A 127 6.79 -19.73 -2.78
CA ALA A 127 7.56 -20.42 -3.81
C ALA A 127 8.48 -21.46 -3.15
#